data_AF-A0A9Y3VZ94-F1
#
_entry.id   AF-A0A9Y3VZ94-F1
#
_cell.length_a   1.000
_cell.length_b   1.000
_cell.length_c   1.000
_cell.angle_alpha   90.00
_cell.angle_beta   90.00
_cell.angle_gamma   90.00
#
_symmetry.space_group_name_H-M   'P 1'
#
loop_
_entity.id
_entity.type
_entity.pdbx_description
1 polymer ?
#
loop_
_entity_poly.entity_id
_entity_poly.type
_entity_poly.pdbx_seq_one_letter_code
_entity_poly.pdbx_strand_id
1 'polypeptide(L)'
;MLLEIPPQPGRITVALPNCANPPKIGHVVQVAGLGGYMVNATGHTLDDEPPDLLCGNMHVVKCPPPKKISCYSNKIKLPYSNRLCVQEPNIDTREGDSGGGVIYNNMIYGVISSGQDRACTGPAVTVNVCSYMTWINQEINPRSNGK
;
A
#
# COMPACT_ATOMS: atom_id res chain seq x y z
N MET A 1 10.42 5.74 -0.27
CA MET A 1 11.88 5.66 -0.46
C MET A 1 12.16 4.74 -1.63
N LEU A 2 13.29 4.88 -2.31
CA LEU A 2 13.81 3.88 -3.23
C LEU A 2 15.04 3.24 -2.58
N LEU A 3 15.22 1.93 -2.78
CA LEU A 3 16.34 1.16 -2.25
C LEU A 3 17.09 0.57 -3.43
N GLU A 4 18.35 0.96 -3.59
CA GLU A 4 19.27 0.32 -4.52
C GLU A 4 19.85 -0.93 -3.88
N ILE A 5 19.81 -2.04 -4.61
CA ILE A 5 20.23 -3.35 -4.12
C ILE A 5 21.07 -4.05 -5.19
N PRO A 6 22.01 -4.93 -4.79
CA PRO A 6 22.76 -5.73 -5.73
C PRO A 6 21.83 -6.60 -6.60
N PRO A 7 22.16 -6.83 -7.89
CA PRO A 7 21.43 -7.77 -8.72
C PRO A 7 21.44 -9.17 -8.08
N GLN A 8 20.26 -9.76 -7.92
CA GLN A 8 20.12 -11.12 -7.40
C GLN A 8 19.40 -12.00 -8.44
N PRO A 9 19.99 -13.13 -8.86
CA PRO A 9 19.36 -14.08 -9.77
C PRO A 9 18.03 -14.60 -9.21
N GLY A 10 17.03 -14.79 -10.08
CA GLY A 10 15.75 -15.42 -9.70
C GLY A 10 14.73 -14.48 -9.03
N ARG A 11 15.05 -13.19 -8.87
CA ARG A 11 14.06 -12.22 -8.35
C ARG A 11 13.08 -11.81 -9.45
N ILE A 12 11.81 -12.07 -9.22
CA ILE A 12 10.72 -11.58 -10.07
C ILE A 12 10.34 -10.18 -9.58
N THR A 13 10.37 -9.20 -10.49
CA THR A 13 9.94 -7.83 -10.21
C THR A 13 8.52 -7.61 -10.71
N VAL A 14 7.82 -6.67 -10.07
CA VAL A 14 6.55 -6.14 -10.58
C VAL A 14 6.82 -4.93 -11.46
N ALA A 15 6.01 -4.72 -12.48
CA ALA A 15 6.17 -3.57 -13.37
C ALA A 15 5.75 -2.26 -12.67
N LEU A 16 6.33 -1.15 -13.10
CA LEU A 16 5.86 0.19 -12.74
C LEU A 16 4.45 0.45 -13.32
N PRO A 17 3.65 1.32 -12.71
CA PRO A 17 2.25 1.50 -13.10
C PRO A 17 2.08 2.16 -14.48
N ASN A 18 1.06 1.71 -15.22
CA ASN A 18 0.52 2.49 -16.33
C ASN A 18 -0.43 3.57 -15.79
N CYS A 19 0.08 4.78 -15.61
CA CYS A 19 -0.68 5.89 -15.03
C CYS A 19 -1.70 6.54 -15.99
N ALA A 20 -1.71 6.18 -17.28
CA ALA A 20 -2.80 6.54 -18.17
C ALA A 20 -4.07 5.70 -17.90
N ASN A 21 -3.89 4.48 -17.37
CA ASN A 21 -4.98 3.54 -17.07
C ASN A 21 -4.86 2.98 -15.65
N PRO A 22 -4.98 3.81 -14.59
CA PRO A 22 -4.92 3.34 -13.22
C PRO A 22 -6.17 2.53 -12.84
N PRO A 23 -6.11 1.70 -11.77
CA PRO A 23 -7.30 1.02 -11.26
C PRO A 23 -8.34 2.05 -10.79
N LYS A 24 -9.60 1.78 -11.10
CA LYS A 24 -10.74 2.65 -10.79
C LYS A 24 -11.47 2.13 -9.56
N ILE A 25 -12.31 2.97 -8.97
CA ILE A 25 -13.19 2.55 -7.86
C ILE A 25 -13.96 1.28 -8.25
N GLY A 26 -13.95 0.29 -7.37
CA GLY A 26 -14.56 -1.03 -7.57
C GLY A 26 -13.65 -2.04 -8.28
N HIS A 27 -12.47 -1.66 -8.78
CA HIS A 27 -11.51 -2.65 -9.26
C HIS A 27 -10.87 -3.39 -8.08
N VAL A 28 -10.67 -4.70 -8.28
CA VAL A 28 -9.95 -5.55 -7.33
C VAL A 28 -8.46 -5.38 -7.51
N VAL A 29 -7.75 -5.21 -6.40
CA VAL A 29 -6.29 -5.14 -6.32
C VAL A 29 -5.79 -6.15 -5.29
N GLN A 30 -4.53 -6.53 -5.41
CA GLN A 30 -3.89 -7.52 -4.54
C GLN A 30 -2.96 -6.83 -3.55
N VAL A 31 -3.01 -7.27 -2.31
CA VAL A 31 -2.07 -6.90 -1.25
C VAL A 31 -1.50 -8.17 -0.63
N ALA A 32 -0.30 -8.06 -0.09
CA ALA A 32 0.31 -9.14 0.66
C ALA A 32 1.22 -8.58 1.75
N GLY A 33 1.42 -9.35 2.82
CA GLY A 33 2.26 -8.95 3.92
C GLY A 33 2.30 -9.94 5.08
N LEU A 34 3.13 -9.60 6.06
CA LEU A 34 3.35 -10.37 7.30
C LEU A 34 2.90 -9.58 8.53
N GLY A 35 2.02 -8.59 8.35
CA GLY A 35 1.49 -7.81 9.44
C GLY A 35 0.64 -8.64 10.41
N GLY A 36 0.46 -8.12 11.62
CA GLY A 36 -0.34 -8.77 12.66
C GLY A 36 -1.73 -9.13 12.13
N TYR A 37 -2.09 -10.41 12.22
CA TYR A 37 -3.29 -11.01 11.63
C TYR A 37 -4.30 -11.45 12.69
N MET A 38 -3.91 -11.52 13.96
CA MET A 38 -4.79 -11.89 15.05
C MET A 38 -5.27 -10.68 15.85
N VAL A 39 -6.55 -10.73 16.22
CA VAL A 39 -7.16 -9.74 17.12
C VAL A 39 -7.92 -10.43 18.25
N ASN A 40 -8.01 -9.78 19.39
CA ASN A 40 -8.88 -10.22 20.48
C ASN A 40 -10.35 -9.83 20.22
N ALA A 41 -11.25 -10.23 21.12
CA ALA A 41 -12.69 -9.93 21.03
C ALA A 41 -13.03 -8.42 20.99
N THR A 42 -12.10 -7.54 21.41
CA THR A 42 -12.25 -6.08 21.37
C THR A 42 -11.57 -5.44 20.15
N GLY A 43 -11.05 -6.24 19.20
CA GLY A 43 -10.40 -5.78 17.98
C GLY A 43 -8.98 -5.25 18.17
N HIS A 44 -8.36 -5.47 19.34
CA HIS A 44 -6.96 -5.16 19.57
C HIS A 44 -6.10 -6.27 18.96
N THR A 45 -5.04 -5.89 18.26
CA THR A 45 -4.06 -6.86 17.74
C THR A 45 -3.36 -7.57 18.87
N LEU A 46 -3.09 -8.86 18.67
CA LEU A 46 -2.31 -9.68 19.57
C LEU A 46 -0.83 -9.62 19.15
N ASP A 47 0.09 -10.03 20.01
CA ASP A 47 1.47 -10.25 19.55
C ASP A 47 1.48 -11.55 18.75
N ASP A 48 1.45 -11.41 17.43
CA ASP A 48 1.43 -12.50 16.48
C ASP A 48 2.30 -12.21 15.26
N GLU A 49 2.87 -13.26 14.69
CA GLU A 49 3.55 -13.23 13.40
C GLU A 49 2.93 -14.33 12.54
N PRO A 50 2.42 -14.02 11.34
CA PRO A 50 1.84 -15.04 10.48
C PRO A 50 2.94 -16.04 10.06
N PRO A 51 2.67 -17.35 10.10
CA PRO A 51 3.66 -18.37 9.77
C PRO A 51 4.06 -18.34 8.28
N ASP A 52 3.19 -17.80 7.43
CA ASP A 52 3.35 -17.67 6.00
C ASP A 52 2.93 -16.28 5.54
N LEU A 53 3.42 -15.87 4.37
CA LEU A 53 2.96 -14.63 3.73
C LEU A 53 1.46 -14.68 3.47
N LEU A 54 0.72 -13.71 4.01
CA LEU A 54 -0.70 -13.58 3.78
C LEU A 54 -0.95 -12.72 2.54
N CYS A 55 -1.99 -13.08 1.78
CA CYS A 55 -2.42 -12.38 0.57
C CYS A 55 -3.91 -12.07 0.66
N GLY A 56 -4.30 -10.91 0.15
CA GLY A 56 -5.69 -10.46 0.15
C GLY A 56 -6.06 -9.72 -1.13
N ASN A 57 -7.32 -9.87 -1.53
CA ASN A 57 -7.93 -9.06 -2.58
C ASN A 57 -8.71 -7.94 -1.92
N MET A 58 -8.51 -6.70 -2.37
CA MET A 58 -9.26 -5.55 -1.88
C MET A 58 -9.83 -4.75 -3.04
N HIS A 59 -10.89 -3.99 -2.79
CA HIS A 59 -11.47 -3.10 -3.79
C HIS A 59 -10.92 -1.69 -3.65
N VAL A 60 -10.63 -1.03 -4.77
CA VAL A 60 -10.35 0.41 -4.77
C VAL A 60 -11.61 1.16 -4.36
N VAL A 61 -11.49 2.06 -3.39
CA VAL A 61 -12.60 2.85 -2.86
C VAL A 61 -12.27 4.34 -2.84
N LYS A 62 -13.30 5.16 -2.67
CA LYS A 62 -13.10 6.61 -2.47
C LYS A 62 -12.33 6.84 -1.17
N CYS A 63 -11.26 7.60 -1.24
CA CYS A 63 -10.50 7.95 -0.05
C CYS A 63 -11.37 8.74 0.96
N PRO A 64 -11.27 8.41 2.25
CA PRO A 64 -11.97 9.11 3.32
C PRO A 64 -11.35 10.50 3.53
N PRO A 65 -12.15 11.54 3.86
CA PRO A 65 -11.58 12.83 4.20
C PRO A 65 -10.76 12.72 5.50
N PRO A 66 -9.72 13.57 5.69
CA PRO A 66 -8.74 13.43 6.78
C PRO A 66 -9.29 13.38 8.21
N LYS A 67 -10.55 13.79 8.43
CA LYS A 67 -11.19 13.91 9.75
C LYS A 67 -12.19 12.80 10.09
N LYS A 68 -12.27 11.70 9.31
CA LYS A 68 -13.42 10.76 9.41
C LYS A 68 -13.10 9.26 9.48
N ILE A 69 -12.01 8.85 10.14
CA ILE A 69 -11.88 7.43 10.54
C ILE A 69 -11.22 7.38 11.91
N SER A 70 -11.93 6.81 12.87
CA SER A 70 -11.48 6.65 14.27
C SER A 70 -10.18 5.87 14.42
N CYS A 71 -9.88 5.01 13.46
CA CYS A 71 -8.69 4.19 13.42
C CYS A 71 -7.44 4.95 12.89
N TYR A 72 -7.64 6.01 12.10
CA TYR A 72 -6.55 6.90 11.71
C TYR A 72 -6.32 7.87 12.84
N SER A 73 -5.31 7.60 13.67
CA SER A 73 -4.91 8.43 14.80
C SER A 73 -4.33 9.78 14.34
N ASN A 74 -5.08 10.60 13.59
CA ASN A 74 -4.69 11.93 13.08
C ASN A 74 -3.32 11.99 12.36
N LYS A 75 -2.76 10.85 11.96
CA LYS A 75 -1.34 10.70 11.55
C LYS A 75 -1.11 10.55 10.05
N ILE A 76 -2.16 10.60 9.21
CA ILE A 76 -1.93 10.52 7.75
C ILE A 76 -1.33 11.83 7.23
N LYS A 77 -0.01 11.90 7.18
CA LYS A 77 0.77 13.02 6.60
C LYS A 77 0.79 13.03 5.06
N LEU A 78 0.21 12.01 4.42
CA LEU A 78 0.18 11.88 2.97
C LEU A 78 -0.83 12.87 2.36
N PRO A 79 -0.45 13.72 1.38
CA PRO A 79 -1.38 14.61 0.70
C PRO A 79 -2.57 13.85 0.11
N TYR A 80 -3.77 14.42 0.16
CA TYR A 80 -4.99 13.70 -0.27
C TYR A 80 -4.94 13.27 -1.75
N SER A 81 -4.33 14.08 -2.62
CA SER A 81 -4.08 13.77 -4.03
C SER A 81 -3.13 12.60 -4.27
N ASN A 82 -2.35 12.22 -3.26
CA ASN A 82 -1.29 11.22 -3.35
C ASN A 82 -1.71 9.90 -2.71
N ARG A 83 -3.02 9.69 -2.50
CA ARG A 83 -3.57 8.51 -1.83
C ARG A 83 -4.24 7.57 -2.84
N LEU A 84 -4.02 6.28 -2.65
CA LEU A 84 -4.84 5.21 -3.22
C LEU A 84 -5.46 4.45 -2.04
N CYS A 85 -6.79 4.40 -1.99
CA CYS A 85 -7.49 3.78 -0.88
C CYS A 85 -8.15 2.48 -1.30
N VAL A 86 -7.99 1.46 -0.48
CA VAL A 86 -8.48 0.10 -0.74
C VAL A 86 -9.21 -0.43 0.49
N GLN A 87 -10.24 -1.23 0.28
CA GLN A 87 -11.04 -1.78 1.38
C GLN A 87 -11.62 -3.12 0.98
N GLU A 88 -11.70 -4.03 1.95
CA GLU A 88 -12.47 -5.26 1.85
C GLU A 88 -12.97 -5.66 3.24
N PRO A 89 -14.19 -6.16 3.38
CA PRO A 89 -14.63 -6.90 4.56
C PRO A 89 -13.57 -7.90 5.07
N ASN A 90 -13.23 -7.79 6.35
CA ASN A 90 -12.31 -8.69 7.06
C ASN A 90 -10.85 -8.72 6.55
N ILE A 91 -10.45 -7.75 5.71
CA ILE A 91 -9.06 -7.57 5.31
C ILE A 91 -8.65 -6.15 5.67
N ASP A 92 -7.55 -6.02 6.40
CA ASP A 92 -6.95 -4.75 6.80
C ASP A 92 -5.43 -4.82 6.58
N THR A 93 -4.78 -3.66 6.51
CA THR A 93 -3.32 -3.56 6.50
C THR A 93 -2.83 -3.20 7.90
N ARG A 94 -1.83 -3.90 8.41
CA ARG A 94 -1.38 -3.78 9.80
C ARG A 94 0.09 -3.41 9.94
N GLU A 95 0.50 -3.22 11.20
CA GLU A 95 1.91 -3.07 11.52
C GLU A 95 2.65 -4.32 11.02
N GLY A 96 3.77 -4.12 10.33
CA GLY A 96 4.47 -5.16 9.56
C GLY A 96 4.25 -5.09 8.05
N ASP A 97 3.09 -4.59 7.58
CA ASP A 97 2.81 -4.47 6.12
C ASP A 97 3.34 -3.18 5.50
N SER A 98 3.87 -2.27 6.31
CA SER A 98 4.34 -0.95 5.86
C SER A 98 5.45 -1.08 4.81
N GLY A 99 5.27 -0.42 3.67
CA GLY A 99 6.15 -0.57 2.50
C GLY A 99 5.73 -1.66 1.52
N GLY A 100 4.75 -2.51 1.87
CA GLY A 100 4.18 -3.52 0.99
C GLY A 100 3.48 -2.92 -0.23
N GLY A 101 3.40 -3.72 -1.31
CA GLY A 101 2.84 -3.28 -2.58
C GLY A 101 1.34 -3.54 -2.72
N VAL A 102 0.63 -2.63 -3.39
CA VAL A 102 -0.73 -2.83 -3.89
C VAL A 102 -0.66 -3.04 -5.41
N ILE A 103 -1.02 -4.24 -5.85
CA ILE A 103 -0.80 -4.71 -7.22
C ILE A 103 -2.12 -4.77 -7.99
N TYR A 104 -2.09 -4.28 -9.23
CA TYR A 104 -3.19 -4.40 -10.19
C TYR A 104 -2.61 -4.70 -11.57
N ASN A 105 -3.11 -5.73 -12.25
CA ASN A 105 -2.61 -6.18 -13.56
C ASN A 105 -1.08 -6.30 -13.61
N ASN A 106 -0.49 -6.96 -12.61
CA ASN A 106 0.97 -7.18 -12.49
C ASN A 106 1.81 -5.89 -12.46
N MET A 107 1.21 -4.78 -12.04
CA MET A 107 1.86 -3.49 -11.86
C MET A 107 1.60 -2.94 -10.45
N ILE A 108 2.56 -2.20 -9.89
CA ILE A 108 2.43 -1.60 -8.56
C ILE A 108 1.75 -0.22 -8.65
N TYR A 109 0.59 -0.07 -7.99
CA TYR A 109 -0.15 1.19 -7.96
C TYR A 109 -0.20 1.84 -6.57
N GLY A 110 0.01 1.05 -5.52
CA GLY A 110 0.03 1.53 -4.15
C GLY A 110 1.25 1.05 -3.37
N VAL A 111 1.67 1.83 -2.37
CA VAL A 111 2.60 1.41 -1.32
C VAL A 111 1.95 1.63 0.03
N ILE A 112 1.85 0.58 0.85
CA ILE A 112 1.20 0.63 2.16
C ILE A 112 1.97 1.59 3.07
N SER A 113 1.29 2.64 3.57
CA SER A 113 1.92 3.75 4.30
C SER A 113 1.77 3.68 5.81
N SER A 114 0.84 2.86 6.31
CA SER A 114 0.58 2.78 7.75
C SER A 114 -0.18 1.50 8.09
N GLY A 115 0.26 0.82 9.14
CA GLY A 115 -0.58 -0.07 9.94
C GLY A 115 -1.38 0.73 10.97
N GLN A 116 -2.51 0.20 11.40
CA GLN A 116 -3.38 0.80 12.40
C GLN A 116 -3.21 0.07 13.74
N ASP A 117 -3.35 0.76 14.88
CA ASP A 117 -3.17 0.16 16.22
C ASP A 117 -4.29 -0.85 16.59
N ARG A 118 -5.42 -0.81 15.87
CA ARG A 118 -6.57 -1.70 16.03
C ARG A 118 -7.05 -2.17 14.66
N ALA A 119 -7.77 -3.29 14.63
CA ALA A 119 -8.44 -3.73 13.41
C ALA A 119 -9.39 -2.63 12.97
N CYS A 120 -9.18 -2.12 11.77
CA CYS A 120 -10.00 -1.07 11.21
C CYS A 120 -10.91 -1.64 10.15
N THR A 121 -12.18 -1.26 10.24
CA THR A 121 -13.16 -1.55 9.21
C THR A 121 -13.14 -0.52 8.07
N GLY A 122 -12.36 0.56 8.22
CA GLY A 122 -12.22 1.61 7.23
C GLY A 122 -11.23 1.27 6.11
N PRO A 123 -11.24 2.01 4.99
CA PRO A 123 -10.28 1.81 3.91
C PRO A 123 -8.84 1.95 4.39
N ALA A 124 -7.95 1.07 3.95
CA ALA A 124 -6.51 1.25 4.04
C ALA A 124 -6.06 2.37 3.08
N VAL A 125 -5.23 3.29 3.59
CA VAL A 125 -4.69 4.43 2.84
C VAL A 125 -3.25 4.14 2.45
N THR A 126 -3.02 4.02 1.13
CA THR A 126 -1.71 3.73 0.55
C THR A 126 -1.21 4.94 -0.25
N VAL A 127 0.11 5.00 -0.46
CA VAL A 127 0.73 5.97 -1.37
C VAL A 127 0.34 5.62 -2.80
N ASN A 128 -0.25 6.55 -3.54
CA ASN A 128 -0.48 6.40 -4.97
C ASN A 128 0.85 6.53 -5.73
N VAL A 129 1.36 5.43 -6.28
CA VAL A 129 2.65 5.40 -6.99
C VAL A 129 2.65 6.35 -8.20
N CYS A 130 1.52 6.50 -8.88
CA CYS A 130 1.42 7.40 -10.04
C CYS A 130 1.74 8.86 -9.70
N SER A 131 1.43 9.31 -8.47
CA SER A 131 1.76 10.66 -8.01
C SER A 131 3.26 10.91 -7.87
N TYR A 132 4.09 9.87 -7.90
CA TYR A 132 5.54 9.93 -7.69
C TYR A 132 6.34 9.44 -8.90
N MET A 133 5.70 9.05 -10.01
CA MET A 133 6.39 8.49 -11.18
C MET A 133 7.44 9.41 -11.79
N THR A 134 7.22 10.74 -11.78
CA THR A 134 8.23 11.70 -12.23
C THR A 134 9.51 11.60 -11.39
N TRP A 135 9.38 11.60 -10.07
CA TRP A 135 10.51 11.46 -9.16
C TRP A 135 11.17 10.08 -9.29
N ILE A 136 10.38 9.00 -9.32
CA ILE A 136 10.91 7.63 -9.49
C ILE A 136 11.76 7.53 -10.75
N ASN A 137 11.25 8.03 -11.88
CA ASN A 137 11.97 8.00 -13.16
C ASN A 137 13.28 8.80 -13.13
N GLN A 138 13.31 9.92 -12.41
CA GLN A 138 14.52 10.74 -12.25
C GLN A 138 15.60 9.99 -11.42
N GLU A 139 15.20 9.31 -10.36
CA GLU A 139 16.12 8.58 -9.48
C GLU A 139 16.67 7.31 -10.15
N ILE A 140 15.83 6.55 -10.86
CA ILE A 140 16.26 5.28 -11.49
C ILE A 140 16.94 5.48 -12.85
N ASN A 141 16.76 6.65 -13.49
CA ASN A 141 17.41 7.02 -14.76
C ASN A 141 18.14 8.38 -14.64
N PRO A 142 19.22 8.48 -13.84
CA PRO A 142 19.88 9.77 -13.60
C PRO A 142 20.54 10.41 -14.84
N ARG A 143 20.56 9.74 -16.01
CA ARG A 143 21.26 10.18 -17.24
C ARG A 143 20.40 10.95 -18.26
N SER A 144 19.63 11.93 -17.80
CA SER A 144 19.07 12.95 -18.70
C SER A 144 19.05 14.36 -18.12
N ASN A 145 19.77 14.61 -17.03
CA ASN A 145 20.11 15.97 -16.63
C ASN A 145 21.50 16.29 -17.17
N GLY A 146 21.56 16.66 -18.45
CA GLY A 146 22.73 17.29 -19.02
C GLY A 146 23.04 18.58 -18.25
N LYS A 147 24.06 18.51 -17.40
CA LYS A 147 24.94 19.60 -17.01
C LYS A 147 26.35 19.05 -16.93
#